data_AF-A0A6L4ZNW7-F1
#
_entry.id   AF-A0A6L4ZNW7-F1
#
_cell.length_a   1.000
_cell.length_b   1.000
_cell.length_c   1.000
_cell.angle_alpha   90.00
_cell.angle_beta   90.00
_cell.angle_gamma   90.00
#
_symmetry.space_group_name_H-M   'P 1'
#
loop_
_entity.id
_entity.type
_entity.pdbx_description
1 polymer ?
#
loop_
_entity_poly.entity_id
_entity_poly.type
_entity_poly.pdbx_seq_one_letter_code
_entity_poly.pdbx_strand_id
1 'polypeptide(L)'
;PYFSSMSVGDILQVDWNDANSNSVPDGYVDHTMIVTRKDSNGEIFLTYHSGANGIPVFEKSISTLLSLKPNARWYGWHLYTYLD
;
A
#
# COMPACT_ATOMS: atom_id res chain seq x y z
N PRO A 1 10.95 5.17 -8.18
CA PRO A 1 12.08 5.46 -7.27
C PRO A 1 11.73 5.30 -5.78
N TYR A 2 10.60 5.84 -5.30
CA TYR A 2 10.17 5.70 -3.90
C TYR A 2 9.80 4.24 -3.56
N PHE A 3 8.77 3.70 -4.21
CA PHE A 3 8.29 2.34 -3.96
C PHE A 3 9.36 1.28 -4.20
N SER A 4 10.19 1.44 -5.24
CA SER A 4 11.23 0.48 -5.62
C SER A 4 12.26 0.20 -4.52
N SER A 5 12.38 1.08 -3.52
CA SER A 5 13.27 0.89 -2.37
C SER A 5 12.65 0.04 -1.25
N MET A 6 11.34 -0.19 -1.27
CA MET A 6 10.66 -1.00 -0.27
C MET A 6 11.07 -2.48 -0.35
N SER A 7 11.09 -3.10 0.82
CA SER A 7 11.46 -4.49 1.09
C SER A 7 10.31 -5.24 1.77
N VAL A 8 10.41 -6.58 1.78
CA VAL A 8 9.42 -7.42 2.49
C VAL A 8 9.38 -7.03 3.97
N GLY A 9 8.17 -6.82 4.49
CA GLY A 9 7.92 -6.34 5.86
C GLY A 9 7.66 -4.84 5.96
N ASP A 10 8.05 -4.05 4.95
CA ASP A 10 7.76 -2.62 4.93
C ASP A 10 6.25 -2.35 4.85
N ILE A 11 5.83 -1.19 5.36
CA ILE A 11 4.43 -0.79 5.42
C ILE A 11 4.17 0.28 4.36
N LEU A 12 3.08 0.13 3.62
CA LEU A 12 2.55 1.16 2.74
C LEU A 12 1.17 1.60 3.24
N GLN A 13 1.00 2.89 3.44
CA GLN A 13 -0.24 3.54 3.80
C GLN A 13 -0.69 4.47 2.69
N VAL A 14 -2.00 4.72 2.63
CA VAL A 14 -2.59 5.52 1.57
C VAL A 14 -3.81 6.31 2.06
N ASP A 15 -3.91 7.53 1.56
CA ASP A 15 -5.01 8.49 1.69
C ASP A 15 -5.56 8.73 0.27
N TRP A 16 -6.81 8.38 0.00
CA TRP A 16 -7.39 8.40 -1.33
C TRP A 16 -8.80 9.01 -1.40
N ASN A 17 -9.53 9.12 -0.29
CA ASN A 17 -10.90 9.64 -0.25
C ASN A 17 -11.06 10.77 0.76
N ASP A 18 -12.04 11.64 0.52
CA ASP A 18 -12.52 12.58 1.52
C ASP A 18 -13.63 11.95 2.39
N ALA A 19 -14.05 12.65 3.43
CA ALA A 19 -15.17 12.27 4.29
C ALA A 19 -16.50 12.01 3.54
N ASN A 20 -16.65 12.47 2.30
CA ASN A 20 -17.83 12.26 1.44
C ASN A 20 -17.62 11.15 0.40
N SER A 21 -16.53 10.38 0.50
CA SER A 21 -16.14 9.33 -0.44
C SER A 21 -15.83 9.81 -1.86
N ASN A 22 -15.53 11.10 -2.05
CA ASN A 22 -14.95 11.57 -3.30
C ASN A 22 -13.49 11.14 -3.37
N SER A 23 -12.98 10.81 -4.56
CA SER A 23 -11.58 10.42 -4.80
C SER A 23 -10.59 11.59 -4.69
N VAL A 24 -10.57 12.24 -3.52
CA VAL A 24 -9.78 13.41 -3.15
C VAL A 24 -9.17 13.17 -1.77
N PRO A 25 -7.84 13.08 -1.64
CA PRO A 25 -7.18 12.86 -0.35
C PRO A 25 -7.42 14.00 0.65
N ASP A 26 -7.82 13.69 1.88
CA ASP A 26 -8.19 14.68 2.91
C ASP A 26 -7.22 14.72 4.11
N GLY A 27 -6.17 13.90 4.07
CA GLY A 27 -5.16 13.80 5.13
C GLY A 27 -5.39 12.65 6.11
N TYR A 28 -6.48 11.89 5.98
CA TYR A 28 -6.70 10.67 6.75
C TYR A 28 -6.20 9.43 5.99
N VAL A 29 -5.56 8.51 6.71
CA VAL A 29 -5.11 7.24 6.12
C VAL A 29 -6.32 6.30 5.99
N ASP A 30 -6.71 6.02 4.75
CA ASP A 30 -7.78 5.09 4.39
C ASP A 30 -7.35 3.63 4.54
N HIS A 31 -6.07 3.33 4.32
CA HIS A 31 -5.59 1.96 4.29
C HIS A 31 -4.14 1.78 4.69
N THR A 32 -3.84 0.62 5.28
CA THR A 32 -2.49 0.16 5.61
C THR A 32 -2.26 -1.24 5.04
N MET A 33 -1.13 -1.40 4.37
CA MET A 33 -0.72 -2.59 3.62
C MET A 33 0.70 -2.99 4.04
N ILE A 34 1.01 -4.29 3.98
CA ILE A 34 2.36 -4.80 4.23
C ILE A 34 2.92 -5.35 2.92
N VAL A 35 4.18 -5.05 2.62
CA VAL A 35 4.90 -5.67 1.50
C VAL A 35 5.19 -7.12 1.86
N THR A 36 4.60 -8.05 1.12
CA THR A 36 4.77 -9.49 1.38
C THR A 36 5.74 -10.16 0.42
N ARG A 37 5.92 -9.61 -0.79
CA ARG A 37 6.82 -10.16 -1.80
C ARG A 37 7.31 -9.10 -2.78
N LYS A 38 8.48 -9.36 -3.36
CA LYS A 38 9.01 -8.66 -4.54
C LYS A 38 9.35 -9.70 -5.59
N ASP A 39 8.96 -9.48 -6.84
CA ASP A 39 9.33 -10.40 -7.93
C ASP A 39 10.73 -10.10 -8.51
N SER A 40 11.16 -10.93 -9.48
CA SER A 40 12.46 -10.80 -10.13
C SER A 40 12.63 -9.50 -10.93
N ASN A 41 11.52 -8.85 -11.30
CA ASN A 41 11.53 -7.57 -12.02
C ASN A 41 11.49 -6.38 -11.04
N GLY A 42 11.44 -6.65 -9.73
CA GLY A 42 11.34 -5.63 -8.70
C GLY A 42 9.91 -5.15 -8.43
N GLU A 43 8.88 -5.78 -9.01
CA GLU A 43 7.48 -5.45 -8.73
C GLU A 43 7.13 -5.87 -7.30
N ILE A 44 6.39 -5.00 -6.62
CA ILE A 44 6.07 -5.13 -5.20
C ILE A 44 4.64 -5.63 -5.04
N PHE A 45 4.47 -6.60 -4.16
CA PHE A 45 3.19 -7.21 -3.84
C PHE A 45 2.84 -6.93 -2.38
N LEU A 46 1.62 -6.46 -2.17
CA LEU A 46 1.11 -5.93 -0.92
C LEU A 46 -0.11 -6.75 -0.44
N THR A 47 -0.21 -6.98 0.86
CA THR A 47 -1.34 -7.66 1.50
C THR A 47 -2.03 -6.74 2.50
N TYR A 48 -3.36 -6.81 2.56
CA TYR A 48 -4.18 -5.99 3.45
C TYR A 48 -5.55 -6.60 3.77
N HIS A 49 -6.18 -6.13 4.85
CA HIS A 49 -7.36 -6.77 5.42
C HIS A 49 -8.70 -6.25 4.85
N SER A 50 -8.79 -4.99 4.43
CA SER A 50 -10.08 -4.38 4.06
C SER A 50 -10.36 -4.47 2.55
N GLY A 51 -10.37 -5.68 2.01
CA GLY A 51 -10.93 -5.93 0.68
C GLY A 51 -12.45 -5.87 0.65
N ALA A 52 -13.02 -6.12 -0.52
CA ALA A 52 -14.48 -6.15 -0.69
C ALA A 52 -15.13 -7.15 0.29
N ASN A 53 -16.20 -6.72 0.95
CA ASN A 53 -16.95 -7.52 1.93
C ASN A 53 -16.11 -8.03 3.12
N GLY A 54 -15.04 -7.33 3.49
CA GLY A 54 -14.17 -7.72 4.60
C GLY A 54 -13.28 -8.92 4.30
N ILE A 55 -13.17 -9.31 3.03
CA ILE A 55 -12.26 -10.38 2.60
C ILE A 55 -10.86 -9.80 2.48
N PRO A 56 -9.83 -10.39 3.12
CA PRO A 56 -8.47 -9.93 2.96
C PRO A 56 -8.02 -10.02 1.49
N VAL A 57 -7.26 -9.01 1.05
CA VAL A 57 -6.61 -9.01 -0.26
C VAL A 57 -5.15 -9.40 -0.06
N PHE A 58 -4.75 -10.47 -0.72
CA PHE A 58 -3.40 -10.99 -0.68
C PHE A 58 -2.65 -10.64 -1.96
N GLU A 59 -1.37 -10.30 -1.81
CA GLU A 59 -0.42 -10.14 -2.92
C GLU A 59 -0.94 -9.29 -4.10
N LYS A 60 -1.51 -8.12 -3.80
CA LYS A 60 -1.89 -7.16 -4.84
C LYS A 60 -0.64 -6.43 -5.32
N SER A 61 -0.44 -6.36 -6.63
CA SER A 61 0.69 -5.61 -7.20
C SER A 61 0.52 -4.11 -6.95
N ILE A 62 1.62 -3.42 -6.63
CA ILE A 62 1.59 -1.98 -6.40
C ILE A 62 1.19 -1.22 -7.67
N SER A 63 1.62 -1.69 -8.84
CA SER A 63 1.18 -1.16 -10.14
C SER A 63 -0.35 -1.14 -10.28
N THR A 64 -1.03 -2.19 -9.83
CA THR A 64 -2.50 -2.25 -9.86
C THR A 64 -3.11 -1.26 -8.87
N LEU A 65 -2.52 -1.10 -7.69
CA LEU A 65 -3.03 -0.16 -6.68
C LEU A 65 -2.89 1.29 -7.14
N LEU A 66 -1.75 1.65 -7.75
CA LEU A 66 -1.50 2.96 -8.31
C LEU A 66 -2.46 3.29 -9.47
N SER A 67 -2.79 2.30 -10.31
CA SER A 67 -3.75 2.50 -11.41
C SER A 67 -5.19 2.65 -10.91
N LEU A 68 -5.57 1.94 -9.84
CA LEU A 68 -6.90 2.05 -9.24
C LEU A 68 -7.10 3.36 -8.47
N LYS A 69 -6.02 3.97 -7.96
CA LYS A 69 -6.05 5.14 -7.09
C LYS A 69 -5.07 6.23 -7.57
N PRO A 70 -5.32 6.83 -8.76
CA PRO A 70 -4.37 7.75 -9.39
C PRO A 70 -4.18 9.07 -8.64
N ASN A 71 -5.16 9.48 -7.84
CA ASN A 71 -5.12 10.73 -7.06
C ASN A 71 -4.64 10.54 -5.62
N ALA A 72 -4.34 9.32 -5.20
CA ALA A 72 -4.05 9.02 -3.81
C ALA A 72 -2.67 9.53 -3.38
N ARG A 73 -2.54 9.83 -2.10
CA ARG A 73 -1.27 10.12 -1.42
C ARG A 73 -0.77 8.86 -0.74
N TRP A 74 0.47 8.52 -1.01
CA TRP A 74 1.09 7.26 -0.57
C TRP A 74 2.21 7.53 0.42
N TYR A 75 2.26 6.74 1.48
CA TYR A 75 3.22 6.86 2.58
C TYR A 75 3.83 5.49 2.88
N GLY A 76 5.10 5.32 2.59
CA GLY A 76 5.90 4.14 2.86
C GLY A 76 6.74 4.30 4.13
N TRP A 77 6.80 3.22 4.90
CA TRP A 77 7.58 3.11 6.13
C TRP A 77 8.52 1.91 6.02
N HIS A 78 9.80 2.15 6.24
CA HIS A 78 10.76 1.07 6.36
C HIS A 78 10.68 0.45 7.75
N LEU A 79 10.37 -0.84 7.82
CA LEU A 79 10.41 -1.56 9.07
C LEU A 79 11.81 -2.13 9.25
N TYR A 80 12.67 -1.38 9.95
CA TYR A 80 13.97 -1.89 10.36
C TYR A 80 13.78 -2.91 11.47
N THR A 81 14.08 -4.18 11.20
CA THR A 81 14.24 -5.17 12.25
C THR A 81 15.66 -5.02 12.82
N TYR A 82 15.77 -4.39 14.00
CA TYR A 82 16.90 -4.67 14.87
C TYR A 82 16.66 -6.05 15.46
N LEU A 83 17.33 -7.06 14.89
CA LEU A 83 17.49 -8.34 15.56
C LEU A 83 18.71 -8.19 16.45
N ASP A 84 18.47 -7.87 17.71
CA ASP A 84 19.47 -7.96 18.79
C ASP A 84 19.86 -9.43 19.03
#